data_AF-A0A4Y2KE79-F1
#
_entry.id   AF-A0A4Y2KE79-F1
#
_cell.length_a   1.000
_cell.length_b   1.000
_cell.length_c   1.000
_cell.angle_alpha   90.00
_cell.angle_beta   90.00
_cell.angle_gamma   90.00
#
_symmetry.space_group_name_H-M   'P 1'
#
loop_
_entity.id
_entity.type
_entity.pdbx_description
1 polymer ?
#
loop_
_entity_poly.entity_id
_entity_poly.type
_entity_poly.pdbx_seq_one_letter_code
_entity_poly.pdbx_strand_id
1 'polypeptide(L)'
;MKTKFIREELDITSPTAANWASFCREMCQDILIWRSGKIGGLGVVVEIDESKSGKFRYNRGKRVVGRWVFSGVERGTNNCFFAVVEIAPAKSYSQS
;
A
#
# COMPACT_ATOMS: atom_id res chain seq x y z
N MET A 1 9.72 -0.08 -7.28
CA MET A 1 11.08 -0.06 -7.87
C MET A 1 11.10 -0.95 -9.12
N LYS A 2 11.49 -0.41 -10.28
CA LYS A 2 11.59 -1.19 -11.53
C LYS A 2 12.88 -2.01 -11.49
N THR A 3 12.76 -3.33 -11.57
CA THR A 3 13.92 -4.24 -11.49
C THR A 3 14.90 -4.07 -12.64
N LYS A 4 14.43 -3.62 -13.82
CA LYS A 4 15.30 -3.33 -14.98
C LYS A 4 16.40 -2.32 -14.66
N PHE A 5 16.03 -1.18 -14.04
CA PHE A 5 16.98 -0.15 -13.64
C PHE A 5 18.03 -0.66 -12.63
N ILE A 6 17.59 -1.41 -11.62
CA ILE A 6 18.50 -2.00 -10.60
C ILE A 6 19.52 -2.93 -11.26
N ARG A 7 19.11 -3.70 -12.26
CA ARG A 7 19.98 -4.63 -12.97
C ARG A 7 21.01 -3.90 -13.83
N GLU A 8 20.61 -2.84 -14.50
CA GLU A 8 21.48 -2.06 -15.40
C GLU A 8 22.54 -1.27 -14.62
N GLU A 9 22.18 -0.69 -13.47
CA GLU A 9 23.11 0.11 -12.65
C GLU A 9 24.04 -0.72 -11.78
N LEU A 10 23.58 -1.86 -11.26
CA LEU A 10 24.33 -2.67 -10.29
C LEU A 10 24.89 -3.97 -10.87
N ASP A 11 24.66 -4.23 -12.16
CA ASP A 11 25.06 -5.46 -12.88
C ASP A 11 24.70 -6.75 -12.13
N ILE A 12 23.48 -6.80 -11.56
CA ILE A 12 23.00 -7.97 -10.80
C ILE A 12 21.97 -8.79 -11.57
N THR A 13 21.88 -10.07 -11.20
CA THR A 13 20.92 -11.00 -11.79
C THR A 13 19.46 -10.61 -11.49
N SER A 14 18.54 -11.01 -12.37
CA SER A 14 17.11 -10.72 -12.21
C SER A 14 16.53 -11.20 -10.87
N PRO A 15 16.82 -12.42 -10.39
CA PRO A 15 16.33 -12.89 -9.09
C PRO A 15 16.84 -12.02 -7.94
N THR A 16 18.13 -11.66 -7.94
CA THR A 16 18.72 -10.80 -6.91
C THR A 16 18.08 -9.41 -6.92
N ALA A 17 17.88 -8.80 -8.09
CA ALA A 17 17.21 -7.50 -8.21
C ALA A 17 15.75 -7.54 -7.75
N ALA A 18 15.04 -8.64 -8.01
CA ALA A 18 13.66 -8.82 -7.55
C ALA A 18 13.59 -9.00 -6.03
N ASN A 19 14.51 -9.78 -5.45
CA ASN A 19 14.62 -9.97 -4.01
C ASN A 19 14.94 -8.65 -3.31
N TRP A 20 15.93 -7.91 -3.81
CA TRP A 20 16.29 -6.59 -3.29
C TRP A 20 15.11 -5.61 -3.33
N ALA A 21 14.43 -5.50 -4.48
CA ALA A 21 13.27 -4.63 -4.60
C ALA A 21 12.11 -5.02 -3.66
N SER A 22 12.01 -6.30 -3.30
CA SER A 22 11.00 -6.80 -2.38
C SER A 22 11.37 -6.46 -0.94
N PHE A 23 12.63 -6.67 -0.56
CA PHE A 23 13.17 -6.27 0.74
C PHE A 23 13.01 -4.76 0.98
N CYS A 24 13.35 -3.91 0.00
CA CYS A 24 13.15 -2.46 0.15
C CYS A 24 11.67 -2.10 0.36
N ARG A 25 10.74 -2.79 -0.31
CA ARG A 25 9.31 -2.54 -0.14
C ARG A 25 8.83 -2.92 1.26
N GLU A 26 9.30 -4.06 1.77
CA GLU A 26 8.97 -4.55 3.11
C GLU A 26 9.48 -3.58 4.18
N MET A 27 10.75 -3.14 4.07
CA MET A 27 11.30 -2.09 4.92
C MET A 27 10.51 -0.79 4.89
N CYS A 28 10.11 -0.31 3.70
CA CYS A 28 9.26 0.89 3.59
C CYS A 28 7.91 0.70 4.28
N GLN A 29 7.31 -0.49 4.15
CA GLN A 29 6.03 -0.80 4.81
C GLN A 29 6.19 -0.79 6.34
N ASP A 30 7.24 -1.38 6.87
CA ASP A 30 7.50 -1.40 8.31
C ASP A 30 7.68 0.02 8.87
N ILE A 31 8.42 0.88 8.14
CA ILE A 31 8.57 2.29 8.51
C ILE A 31 7.22 3.02 8.48
N LEU A 32 6.40 2.78 7.46
CA LEU A 32 5.06 3.41 7.35
C LEU A 32 4.15 2.98 8.50
N ILE A 33 4.16 1.69 8.86
CA ILE A 33 3.38 1.16 9.98
C ILE A 33 3.90 1.74 11.31
N TRP A 34 5.22 1.78 11.49
CA TRP A 34 5.85 2.29 12.72
C TRP A 34 5.62 3.79 12.93
N ARG A 35 5.66 4.58 11.85
CA ARG A 35 5.38 6.03 11.89
C ARG A 35 3.89 6.38 11.83
N SER A 36 3.02 5.40 11.63
CA SER A 36 1.60 5.64 11.47
C SER A 36 1.02 6.31 12.70
N GLY A 37 0.47 7.51 12.54
CA GLY A 37 -0.11 8.30 13.60
C GLY A 37 -1.40 9.00 13.18
N LYS A 38 -2.03 9.70 14.12
CA LYS A 38 -3.12 10.62 13.79
C LYS A 38 -2.51 11.82 13.06
N ILE A 39 -3.09 12.16 11.92
CA ILE A 39 -2.69 13.29 11.10
C ILE A 39 -3.86 14.24 10.85
N GLY A 40 -3.55 15.46 10.44
CA GLY A 40 -4.50 16.54 10.19
C GLY A 40 -4.60 17.52 11.35
N GLY A 41 -5.43 18.54 11.15
CA GLY A 41 -5.56 19.67 12.06
C GLY A 41 -5.97 20.93 11.30
N LEU A 42 -6.20 22.02 12.02
CA LEU A 42 -6.55 23.29 11.40
C LEU A 42 -5.39 23.77 10.51
N GLY A 43 -5.66 24.01 9.22
CA GLY A 43 -4.65 24.47 8.27
C GLY A 43 -3.69 23.39 7.76
N VAL A 44 -3.88 22.12 8.14
CA VAL A 44 -3.07 21.00 7.64
C VAL A 44 -3.75 20.38 6.42
N VAL A 45 -3.02 20.28 5.32
CA VAL A 45 -3.47 19.57 4.11
C VAL A 45 -2.92 18.15 4.15
N VAL A 46 -3.81 17.16 4.08
CA VAL A 46 -3.45 15.74 4.03
C VAL A 46 -3.70 15.23 2.62
N GLU A 47 -2.70 14.60 2.02
CA GLU A 47 -2.89 13.78 0.82
C GLU A 47 -3.28 12.38 1.25
N ILE A 48 -4.38 11.86 0.68
CA ILE A 48 -4.90 10.52 0.97
C ILE A 48 -4.78 9.70 -0.30
N ASP A 49 -4.25 8.48 -0.16
CA ASP A 49 -4.18 7.48 -1.22
C ASP A 49 -4.96 6.23 -0.82
N GLU A 50 -5.72 5.71 -1.78
CA GLU A 50 -6.51 4.49 -1.65
C GLU A 50 -5.98 3.42 -2.62
N SER A 51 -5.43 2.35 -2.08
CA SER A 51 -4.92 1.25 -2.89
C SER A 51 -5.61 -0.07 -2.56
N LYS A 52 -6.01 -0.80 -3.60
CA LYS A 52 -6.59 -2.14 -3.46
C LYS A 52 -5.51 -3.19 -3.70
N SER A 53 -5.10 -3.87 -2.63
CA SER A 53 -4.12 -4.95 -2.70
C SER A 53 -4.80 -6.30 -2.90
N GLY A 54 -4.59 -6.90 -4.07
CA GLY A 54 -5.06 -8.25 -4.39
C GLY A 54 -4.68 -8.67 -5.80
N LYS A 55 -4.45 -9.97 -6.03
CA LYS A 55 -4.26 -10.49 -7.38
C LYS A 55 -5.57 -10.40 -8.16
N PHE A 56 -5.65 -9.51 -9.13
CA PHE A 56 -6.64 -9.62 -10.20
C PHE A 56 -6.32 -10.89 -11.01
N ARG A 57 -7.19 -11.90 -10.93
CA ARG A 57 -7.21 -12.97 -11.93
C ARG A 57 -8.31 -12.65 -12.92
N TYR A 58 -7.92 -12.23 -14.12
CA TYR A 58 -8.76 -12.38 -15.29
C TYR A 58 -8.92 -13.91 -15.53
N ASN A 59 -10.17 -14.38 -15.67
CA ASN A 59 -10.57 -15.72 -16.14
C ASN A 59 -10.54 -16.99 -15.23
N ARG A 60 -10.59 -16.92 -13.89
CA ARG A 60 -10.94 -18.13 -13.08
C ARG A 60 -11.76 -17.79 -11.85
N GLY A 61 -12.99 -18.29 -11.77
CA GLY A 61 -14.06 -17.96 -10.82
C GLY A 61 -13.83 -18.17 -9.31
N LYS A 62 -12.61 -17.93 -8.79
CA LYS A 62 -12.35 -17.77 -7.36
C LYS A 62 -12.13 -16.28 -7.06
N ARG A 63 -13.09 -15.67 -6.37
CA ARG A 63 -13.03 -14.26 -5.93
C ARG A 63 -11.96 -14.13 -4.84
N VAL A 64 -10.74 -13.72 -5.19
CA VAL A 64 -9.76 -13.31 -4.17
C VAL A 64 -10.23 -11.96 -3.65
N VAL A 65 -10.70 -11.94 -2.40
CA VAL A 65 -11.07 -10.71 -1.70
C VAL A 65 -9.77 -9.93 -1.47
N GLY A 66 -9.49 -8.96 -2.35
CA GLY A 66 -8.42 -8.00 -2.12
C GLY A 66 -8.72 -7.17 -0.88
N ARG A 67 -7.69 -6.82 -0.12
CA ARG A 67 -7.82 -5.89 1.01
C ARG A 67 -7.66 -4.47 0.50
N TRP A 68 -8.40 -3.55 1.11
CA TRP A 68 -8.17 -2.13 0.87
C TRP A 68 -7.10 -1.64 1.83
N VAL A 69 -6.28 -0.71 1.35
CA VAL A 69 -5.28 -0.03 2.13
C VAL A 69 -5.50 1.45 1.92
N PHE A 70 -5.69 2.16 3.01
CA PHE A 70 -5.74 3.61 3.04
C PHE A 70 -4.43 4.09 3.61
N SER A 71 -3.86 5.10 2.98
CA SER A 71 -2.69 5.78 3.50
C SER A 71 -2.84 7.28 3.32
N GLY A 72 -2.06 8.03 4.05
CA GLY A 72 -1.97 9.46 3.80
C GLY A 72 -0.79 10.09 4.46
N VAL A 73 -0.44 11.27 3.96
CA VAL A 73 0.72 12.06 4.40
C VAL A 73 0.31 13.52 4.52
N GLU A 74 0.78 14.19 5.57
CA GLU A 74 0.61 15.62 5.71
C GLU A 74 1.58 16.37 4.79
N ARG A 75 1.07 17.35 4.04
CA ARG A 75 1.94 18.22 3.24
C ARG A 75 2.82 19.06 4.15
N GLY A 76 4.12 19.02 3.88
CA GLY A 76 5.12 19.82 4.61
C GLY A 76 5.60 19.20 5.92
N THR A 77 5.06 18.05 6.32
CA THR A 77 5.62 17.24 7.41
C THR A 77 5.96 15.83 6.89
N ASN A 78 6.53 14.99 7.76
CA ASN A 78 6.76 13.57 7.48
C ASN A 78 5.79 12.67 8.27
N ASN A 79 4.66 13.24 8.72
CA ASN A 79 3.64 12.48 9.44
C ASN A 79 2.76 11.74 8.43
N CYS A 80 2.49 10.47 8.71
CA CYS A 80 1.67 9.62 7.85
C CYS A 80 0.74 8.72 8.66
N PHE A 81 -0.27 8.18 7.99
CA PHE A 81 -1.01 7.02 8.48
C PHE A 81 -1.01 5.91 7.43
N PHE A 82 -1.11 4.67 7.89
CA PHE A 82 -1.26 3.50 7.05
C PHE A 82 -2.25 2.53 7.70
N ALA A 83 -3.38 2.27 7.04
CA ALA A 83 -4.48 1.49 7.57
C ALA A 83 -4.97 0.44 6.55
N VAL A 84 -4.94 -0.83 6.96
CA VAL A 84 -5.56 -1.92 6.19
C VAL A 84 -7.03 -2.02 6.57
N VAL A 85 -7.91 -1.89 5.58
CA VAL A 85 -9.36 -1.94 5.76
C VAL A 85 -9.90 -3.28 5.28
N GLU A 86 -10.50 -4.01 6.22
CA GLU A 86 -11.30 -5.17 5.91
C GLU A 86 -12.70 -4.70 5.49
N ILE A 87 -13.12 -5.07 4.28
CA ILE A 87 -14.52 -4.88 3.89
C ILE A 87 -15.31 -5.98 4.59
N ALA A 88 -16.13 -5.62 5.59
CA ALA A 88 -17.18 -6.52 6.05
C ALA A 88 -18.07 -6.88 4.84
N PRO A 89 -18.52 -8.14 4.68
CA PRO A 89 -19.52 -8.45 3.67
C PRO A 89 -20.70 -7.49 3.88
N ALA A 90 -21.13 -6.83 2.80
CA ALA A 90 -22.16 -5.81 2.84
C ALA A 90 -23.30 -6.29 3.76
N LYS A 91 -23.50 -5.62 4.90
CA LYS A 91 -24.80 -5.71 5.56
C LYS A 91 -25.77 -5.17 4.54
N SER A 92 -26.64 -6.02 4.04
CA SER A 92 -27.85 -5.58 3.34
C SER A 92 -28.55 -4.64 4.32
N TYR A 93 -28.40 -3.34 4.11
CA TYR A 93 -29.26 -2.36 4.74
C TYR A 93 -30.64 -2.58 4.12
N SER A 94 -31.40 -3.53 4.68
CA SER A 94 -32.84 -3.55 4.50
C SER A 94 -33.35 -2.28 5.14
N GLN A 95 -33.75 -1.31 4.32
CA GLN A 95 -34.59 -0.22 4.79
C GLN A 95 -35.87 -0.86 5.35
N SER A 96 -36.08 -0.65 6.65
CA SER A 96 -37.34 -0.89 7.36
C SER A 96 -37.64 0.33 8.18
#